data_AF-A0A3D1HKG8-F1
#
_entry.id   AF-A0A3D1HKG8-F1
#
_cell.length_a   1.000
_cell.length_b   1.000
_cell.length_c   1.000
_cell.angle_alpha   90.00
_cell.angle_beta   90.00
_cell.angle_gamma   90.00
#
_symmetry.space_group_name_H-M   'P 1'
#
loop_
_entity.id
_entity.type
_entity.pdbx_description
1 polymer ?
#
loop_
_entity_poly.entity_id
_entity_poly.type
_entity_poly.pdbx_seq_one_letter_code
_entity_poly.pdbx_strand_id
1 'polypeptide(L)'
;SSDWEKRTKEIIAIQTEWKTIGFAPQKMNVKIFERFRTACDDFFGRKAEFFNQLKETFKTNADKKRALIEQANALKDSTDWKATADKLIALQKEWKTIGTVPKKIGDQLWDEFLAACNHFFEARNAVNAGQRNEEHANLDKKNEIIEKLKNLTAETCDNVQKEVQKLVEEYNAVGHVPYKEKDKVYEAYHAALDRVYKDLNVSVARKRLSNFKNKLKNVAEQGGSALDNERNRLVRQFETLKSEVQTYENNLGFLNVSSKKGNSLIDEMNRKVQKLKDNMELIREQIKAIDQQNKE
;
A
#
# COMPACT_ATOMS: atom_id res chain seq x y z
N SER A 1 -33.11 37.95 -2.73
CA SER A 1 -33.91 38.61 -1.68
C SER A 1 -33.68 40.13 -1.67
N SER A 2 -32.43 40.59 -1.66
CA SER A 2 -32.05 42.01 -1.62
C SER A 2 -32.77 42.90 -2.65
N ASP A 3 -32.94 42.44 -3.89
CA ASP A 3 -33.63 43.22 -4.93
C ASP A 3 -35.12 43.45 -4.63
N TRP A 4 -35.84 42.43 -4.15
CA TRP A 4 -37.25 42.58 -3.76
C TRP A 4 -37.42 43.57 -2.62
N GLU A 5 -36.50 43.58 -1.65
CA GLU A 5 -36.50 44.54 -0.53
C GLU A 5 -36.22 45.97 -1.03
N LYS A 6 -35.23 46.13 -1.91
CA LYS A 6 -34.93 47.43 -2.55
C LYS A 6 -36.13 47.97 -3.32
N ARG A 7 -36.71 47.17 -4.23
CA ARG A 7 -37.87 47.56 -5.04
C ARG A 7 -39.12 47.81 -4.19
N THR A 8 -39.29 47.07 -3.09
CA THR A 8 -40.37 47.34 -2.13
C THR A 8 -40.21 48.73 -1.51
N LYS A 9 -39.01 49.12 -1.09
CA LYS A 9 -38.76 50.47 -0.54
C LYS A 9 -39.03 51.57 -1.57
N GLU A 10 -38.61 51.37 -2.81
CA GLU A 10 -38.87 52.30 -3.92
C GLU A 10 -40.37 52.48 -4.17
N ILE A 11 -41.14 51.39 -4.21
CA ILE A 11 -42.60 51.46 -4.42
C ILE A 11 -43.32 52.09 -3.22
N ILE A 12 -42.89 51.81 -1.99
CA ILE A 12 -43.44 52.47 -0.79
C ILE A 12 -43.14 53.98 -0.82
N ALA A 13 -41.97 54.39 -1.28
CA ALA A 13 -41.62 55.80 -1.45
C ALA A 13 -42.53 56.46 -2.49
N ILE A 14 -42.73 55.83 -3.66
CA ILE A 14 -43.65 56.29 -4.70
C ILE A 14 -45.10 56.38 -4.16
N GLN A 15 -45.55 55.41 -3.38
CA GLN A 15 -46.87 55.45 -2.73
C GLN A 15 -47.00 56.59 -1.71
N THR A 16 -45.91 56.93 -1.02
CA THR A 16 -45.88 58.03 -0.06
C THR A 16 -45.92 59.37 -0.78
N GLU A 17 -45.11 59.53 -1.83
CA GLU A 17 -45.08 60.71 -2.71
C GLU A 17 -46.44 60.91 -3.40
N TRP A 18 -47.04 59.84 -3.92
CA TRP A 18 -48.38 59.86 -4.53
C TRP A 18 -49.45 60.47 -3.61
N LYS A 19 -49.40 60.15 -2.32
CA LYS A 19 -50.34 60.70 -1.32
C LYS A 19 -50.16 62.20 -1.09
N THR A 20 -49.01 62.77 -1.43
CA THR A 20 -48.70 64.20 -1.27
C THR A 20 -49.04 65.06 -2.49
N ILE A 21 -49.22 64.46 -3.68
CA ILE A 21 -49.38 65.17 -4.97
C ILE A 21 -50.79 65.82 -5.15
N GLY A 22 -51.75 65.58 -4.26
CA GLY A 22 -53.10 66.17 -4.34
C GLY A 22 -54.00 65.50 -5.40
N PHE A 23 -55.19 66.08 -5.65
CA PHE A 23 -56.21 65.46 -6.51
C PHE A 23 -56.11 65.89 -7.97
N ALA A 24 -56.20 64.91 -8.88
CA ALA A 24 -56.35 65.15 -10.32
C ALA A 24 -57.79 65.59 -10.66
N PRO A 25 -58.05 66.14 -11.87
CA PRO A 25 -59.40 66.53 -12.30
C PRO A 25 -60.45 65.43 -12.09
N GLN A 26 -61.64 65.80 -11.60
CA GLN A 26 -62.66 64.88 -11.09
C GLN A 26 -63.05 63.75 -12.07
N LYS A 27 -63.04 64.02 -13.39
CA LYS A 27 -63.33 63.02 -14.44
C LYS A 27 -62.25 61.95 -14.60
N MET A 28 -61.02 62.22 -14.21
CA MET A 28 -59.85 61.34 -14.41
C MET A 28 -59.31 60.75 -13.09
N ASN A 29 -59.64 61.35 -11.95
CA ASN A 29 -59.11 60.97 -10.63
C ASN A 29 -59.29 59.47 -10.31
N VAL A 30 -60.49 58.93 -10.56
CA VAL A 30 -60.78 57.49 -10.34
C VAL A 30 -59.92 56.59 -11.23
N LYS A 31 -59.88 56.88 -12.54
CA LYS A 31 -59.08 56.09 -13.51
C LYS A 31 -57.58 56.12 -13.19
N ILE A 32 -57.08 57.27 -12.76
CA ILE A 32 -55.66 57.46 -12.41
C ILE A 32 -55.33 56.68 -11.13
N PHE A 33 -56.18 56.77 -10.11
CA PHE A 33 -56.03 56.01 -8.87
C PHE A 33 -56.11 54.49 -9.08
N GLU A 34 -57.07 54.02 -9.88
CA GLU A 34 -57.21 52.59 -10.21
C GLU A 34 -55.97 52.04 -10.93
N ARG A 35 -55.42 52.77 -11.90
CA ARG A 35 -54.17 52.38 -12.58
C ARG A 35 -53.00 52.28 -11.62
N PHE A 36 -52.84 53.27 -10.75
CA PHE A 36 -51.77 53.28 -9.75
C PHE A 36 -51.91 52.12 -8.75
N ARG A 37 -53.12 51.92 -8.23
CA ARG A 37 -53.44 50.82 -7.31
C ARG A 37 -53.20 49.46 -7.96
N THR A 38 -53.67 49.26 -9.18
CA THR A 38 -53.49 48.00 -9.93
C THR A 38 -52.01 47.66 -10.11
N ALA A 39 -51.18 48.65 -10.46
CA ALA A 39 -49.73 48.45 -10.59
C ALA A 39 -49.05 48.09 -9.26
N CYS A 40 -49.48 48.70 -8.15
CA CYS A 40 -48.99 48.35 -6.82
C CYS A 40 -49.42 46.94 -6.41
N ASP A 41 -50.70 46.61 -6.62
CA ASP A 41 -51.28 45.30 -6.28
C ASP A 41 -50.60 44.18 -7.09
N ASP A 42 -50.31 44.39 -8.39
CA ASP A 42 -49.53 43.44 -9.21
C ASP A 42 -48.12 43.21 -8.66
N PHE A 43 -47.39 44.27 -8.28
CA PHE A 43 -46.05 44.12 -7.70
C PHE A 43 -46.08 43.31 -6.39
N PHE A 44 -46.94 43.67 -5.45
CA PHE A 44 -47.03 42.97 -4.16
C PHE A 44 -47.57 41.54 -4.32
N GLY A 45 -48.46 41.31 -5.28
CA GLY A 45 -48.93 39.97 -5.66
C GLY A 45 -47.77 39.09 -6.15
N ARG A 46 -46.99 39.56 -7.12
CA ARG A 46 -45.81 38.83 -7.63
C ARG A 46 -44.75 38.60 -6.56
N LYS A 47 -44.54 39.58 -5.67
CA LYS A 47 -43.65 39.43 -4.52
C LYS A 47 -44.12 38.29 -3.61
N ALA A 48 -45.40 38.29 -3.23
CA ALA A 48 -45.98 37.27 -2.37
C ALA A 48 -45.86 35.87 -3.00
N GLU A 49 -46.18 35.75 -4.29
CA GLU A 49 -46.05 34.52 -5.05
C GLU A 49 -44.59 34.01 -5.07
N PHE A 50 -43.63 34.88 -5.35
CA PHE A 50 -42.20 34.54 -5.35
C PHE A 50 -41.74 33.99 -3.98
N PHE A 51 -42.09 34.65 -2.88
CA PHE A 51 -41.69 34.18 -1.54
C PHE A 51 -42.42 32.90 -1.13
N ASN A 52 -43.68 32.70 -1.56
CA ASN A 52 -44.40 31.45 -1.34
C ASN A 52 -43.73 30.29 -2.10
N GLN A 53 -43.40 30.46 -3.39
CA GLN A 53 -42.68 29.46 -4.17
C GLN A 53 -41.29 29.15 -3.60
N LEU A 54 -40.57 30.17 -3.12
CA LEU A 54 -39.27 30.00 -2.48
C LEU A 54 -39.38 29.19 -1.18
N LYS A 55 -40.40 29.46 -0.37
CA LYS A 55 -40.68 28.73 0.87
C LYS A 55 -40.98 27.26 0.60
N GLU A 56 -41.81 26.96 -0.39
CA GLU A 56 -42.11 25.58 -0.80
C GLU A 56 -40.88 24.86 -1.35
N THR A 57 -40.05 25.55 -2.13
CA THR A 57 -38.77 25.01 -2.63
C THR A 57 -37.83 24.66 -1.47
N PHE A 58 -37.70 25.55 -0.48
CA PHE A 58 -36.89 25.31 0.72
C PHE A 58 -37.41 24.14 1.56
N LYS A 59 -38.73 24.03 1.72
CA LYS A 59 -39.35 22.91 2.41
C LYS A 59 -39.04 21.59 1.70
N THR A 60 -39.26 21.53 0.38
CA THR A 60 -38.97 20.35 -0.44
C THR A 60 -37.50 19.94 -0.37
N ASN A 61 -36.58 20.91 -0.45
CA ASN A 61 -35.14 20.65 -0.34
C ASN A 61 -34.75 20.16 1.07
N ALA A 62 -35.35 20.72 2.12
CA ALA A 62 -35.12 20.28 3.48
C ALA A 62 -35.61 18.84 3.71
N ASP A 63 -36.78 18.49 3.17
CA ASP A 63 -37.34 17.14 3.30
C ASP A 63 -36.50 16.10 2.55
N LYS A 64 -36.01 16.44 1.35
CA LYS A 64 -35.04 15.59 0.62
C LYS A 64 -33.75 15.39 1.44
N LYS A 65 -33.21 16.45 2.05
CA LYS A 65 -32.02 16.35 2.91
C LYS A 65 -32.27 15.50 4.14
N ARG A 66 -33.43 15.61 4.79
CA ARG A 66 -33.83 14.74 5.91
C ARG A 66 -33.90 13.27 5.49
N ALA A 67 -34.48 12.97 4.32
CA ALA A 67 -34.52 11.61 3.81
C ALA A 67 -33.11 11.02 3.58
N LEU A 68 -32.15 11.82 3.13
CA LEU A 68 -30.74 11.38 3.02
C LEU A 68 -30.11 11.13 4.39
N ILE A 69 -30.44 11.93 5.41
CA ILE A 69 -29.97 11.73 6.79
C ILE A 69 -30.54 10.43 7.36
N GLU A 70 -31.82 10.14 7.13
CA GLU A 70 -32.45 8.88 7.56
C GLU A 70 -31.75 7.67 6.91
N GLN A 71 -31.48 7.73 5.61
CA GLN A 71 -30.73 6.70 4.91
C GLN A 71 -29.30 6.54 5.44
N ALA A 72 -28.60 7.65 5.71
CA ALA A 72 -27.26 7.61 6.31
C ALA A 72 -27.29 7.02 7.73
N ASN A 73 -28.30 7.36 8.53
CA ASN A 73 -28.48 6.81 9.88
C ASN A 73 -28.79 5.31 9.86
N ALA A 74 -29.57 4.83 8.90
CA ALA A 74 -29.84 3.40 8.75
C ALA A 74 -28.57 2.59 8.38
N LEU A 75 -27.58 3.26 7.79
CA LEU A 75 -26.33 2.66 7.33
C LEU A 75 -25.18 2.81 8.34
N LYS A 76 -25.29 3.68 9.34
CA LYS A 76 -24.16 4.08 10.19
C LYS A 76 -23.54 2.92 11.00
N ASP A 77 -24.35 1.96 11.40
CA ASP A 77 -23.97 0.80 12.22
C ASP A 77 -23.67 -0.46 11.38
N SER A 78 -23.71 -0.34 10.05
CA SER A 78 -23.47 -1.47 9.14
C SER A 78 -22.00 -1.90 9.17
N THR A 79 -21.77 -3.22 9.21
CA THR A 79 -20.43 -3.83 9.14
C THR A 79 -20.03 -4.24 7.71
N ASP A 80 -20.90 -4.04 6.72
CA ASP A 80 -20.53 -4.19 5.31
C ASP A 80 -19.74 -2.97 4.84
N TRP A 81 -18.45 -2.95 5.18
CA TRP A 81 -17.60 -1.76 5.05
C TRP A 81 -17.49 -1.21 3.63
N LYS A 82 -17.50 -2.07 2.62
CA LYS A 82 -17.30 -1.66 1.23
C LYS A 82 -18.61 -1.17 0.62
N ALA A 83 -19.67 -1.97 0.66
CA ALA A 83 -20.93 -1.57 0.04
C ALA A 83 -21.57 -0.37 0.76
N THR A 84 -21.42 -0.29 2.09
CA THR A 84 -21.94 0.83 2.86
C THR A 84 -21.16 2.12 2.59
N ALA A 85 -19.84 2.07 2.45
CA ALA A 85 -19.04 3.24 2.07
C ALA A 85 -19.44 3.79 0.70
N ASP A 86 -19.65 2.92 -0.30
CA ASP A 86 -20.08 3.32 -1.63
C ASP A 86 -21.46 4.00 -1.60
N LYS A 87 -22.39 3.47 -0.79
CA LYS A 87 -23.72 4.07 -0.57
C LYS A 87 -23.63 5.44 0.10
N LEU A 88 -22.85 5.59 1.17
CA LEU A 88 -22.68 6.88 1.85
C LEU A 88 -22.04 7.95 0.93
N ILE A 89 -21.10 7.56 0.07
CA ILE A 89 -20.53 8.45 -0.95
C ILE A 89 -21.58 8.86 -1.98
N ALA A 90 -22.45 7.94 -2.39
CA ALA A 90 -23.57 8.26 -3.29
C ALA A 90 -24.54 9.26 -2.64
N LEU A 91 -24.91 9.06 -1.37
CA LEU A 91 -25.74 10.01 -0.61
C LEU A 91 -25.08 11.39 -0.51
N GLN A 92 -23.77 11.46 -0.30
CA GLN A 92 -23.04 12.73 -0.26
C GLN A 92 -23.05 13.44 -1.63
N LYS A 93 -23.01 12.69 -2.73
CA LYS A 93 -23.15 13.26 -4.08
C LYS A 93 -24.57 13.79 -4.29
N GLU A 94 -25.59 13.03 -3.89
CA GLU A 94 -26.99 13.45 -3.97
C GLU A 94 -27.27 14.69 -3.10
N TRP A 95 -26.67 14.77 -1.91
CA TRP A 95 -26.78 15.95 -1.05
C TRP A 95 -26.37 17.25 -1.75
N LYS A 96 -25.31 17.19 -2.55
CA LYS A 96 -24.77 18.34 -3.30
C LYS A 96 -25.65 18.76 -4.48
N THR A 97 -26.52 17.87 -4.98
CA THR A 97 -27.47 18.21 -6.06
C THR A 97 -28.76 18.83 -5.53
N ILE A 98 -29.06 18.67 -4.24
CA ILE A 98 -30.21 19.31 -3.60
C ILE A 98 -29.97 20.82 -3.50
N GLY A 99 -30.97 21.60 -3.91
CA GLY A 99 -30.92 23.05 -3.89
C GLY A 99 -30.78 23.66 -2.48
N THR A 100 -30.73 24.99 -2.45
CA THR A 100 -30.50 25.73 -1.21
C THR A 100 -31.68 25.64 -0.25
N VAL A 101 -31.38 25.83 1.03
CA VAL A 101 -32.32 25.87 2.17
C VAL A 101 -31.89 27.04 3.08
N PRO A 102 -32.75 27.52 4.00
CA PRO A 102 -32.35 28.55 4.95
C PRO A 102 -31.10 28.13 5.71
N LYS A 103 -30.10 29.01 5.79
CA LYS A 103 -28.76 28.72 6.30
C LYS A 103 -28.77 27.92 7.62
N LYS A 104 -29.52 28.39 8.63
CA LYS A 104 -29.63 27.73 9.93
C LYS A 104 -30.10 26.27 9.84
N ILE A 105 -31.07 25.99 8.98
CA ILE A 105 -31.60 24.63 8.76
C ILE A 105 -30.59 23.81 7.94
N GLY A 106 -29.98 24.43 6.92
CA GLY A 106 -28.97 23.77 6.10
C GLY A 106 -27.75 23.31 6.89
N ASP A 107 -27.23 24.18 7.76
CA ASP A 107 -26.09 23.89 8.63
C ASP A 107 -26.44 22.75 9.60
N GLN A 108 -27.59 22.82 10.28
CA GLN A 108 -28.05 21.76 11.17
C GLN A 108 -28.18 20.39 10.46
N LEU A 109 -28.86 20.37 9.31
CA LEU A 109 -29.05 19.13 8.54
C LEU A 109 -27.70 18.57 8.05
N TRP A 110 -26.76 19.45 7.69
CA TRP A 110 -25.43 19.03 7.27
C TRP A 110 -24.64 18.41 8.42
N ASP A 111 -24.68 19.01 9.61
CA ASP A 111 -24.00 18.49 10.79
C ASP A 111 -24.55 17.11 11.19
N GLU A 112 -25.88 16.93 11.14
CA GLU A 112 -26.54 15.64 11.37
C GLU A 112 -26.12 14.57 10.33
N PHE A 113 -26.09 14.93 9.05
CA PHE A 113 -25.64 14.04 7.97
C PHE A 113 -24.17 13.64 8.13
N LEU A 114 -23.31 14.61 8.46
CA LEU A 114 -21.89 14.41 8.66
C LEU A 114 -21.62 13.54 9.90
N ALA A 115 -22.35 13.75 10.98
CA ALA A 115 -22.26 12.92 12.18
C ALA A 115 -22.55 11.44 11.88
N ALA A 116 -23.61 11.15 11.12
CA ALA A 116 -23.93 9.79 10.70
C ALA A 116 -22.83 9.16 9.83
N CYS A 117 -22.28 9.92 8.87
CA CYS A 117 -21.19 9.45 8.03
C CYS A 117 -19.90 9.20 8.83
N ASN A 118 -19.53 10.14 9.71
CA ASN A 118 -18.33 10.04 10.53
C ASN A 118 -18.39 8.82 11.46
N HIS A 119 -19.55 8.55 12.07
CA HIS A 119 -19.73 7.38 12.92
C HIS A 119 -19.34 6.07 12.21
N PHE A 120 -19.83 5.87 10.99
CA PHE A 120 -19.49 4.70 10.18
C PHE A 120 -18.00 4.64 9.84
N PHE A 121 -17.42 5.75 9.37
CA PHE A 121 -16.02 5.78 8.96
C PHE A 121 -15.06 5.64 10.14
N GLU A 122 -15.41 6.15 11.32
CA GLU A 122 -14.68 5.95 12.57
C GLU A 122 -14.71 4.48 12.99
N ALA A 123 -15.89 3.84 12.98
CA ALA A 123 -16.03 2.41 13.27
C ALA A 123 -15.19 1.55 12.30
N ARG A 124 -15.28 1.84 11.00
CA ARG A 124 -14.47 1.18 9.96
C ARG A 124 -12.97 1.38 10.19
N ASN A 125 -12.56 2.60 10.53
CA ASN A 125 -11.16 2.93 10.76
C ASN A 125 -10.63 2.27 12.02
N ALA A 126 -11.44 2.14 13.08
CA ALA A 126 -11.08 1.46 14.32
C ALA A 126 -10.82 -0.03 14.11
N VAL A 127 -11.68 -0.71 13.33
CA VAL A 127 -11.45 -2.13 12.96
C VAL A 127 -10.14 -2.29 12.17
N ASN A 128 -9.88 -1.38 11.24
CA ASN A 128 -8.64 -1.40 10.45
C ASN A 128 -7.41 -0.85 11.21
N ALA A 129 -7.58 -0.22 12.38
CA ALA A 129 -6.48 0.32 13.17
C ALA A 129 -5.73 -0.80 13.89
N GLY A 130 -6.46 -1.79 14.45
CA GLY A 130 -5.87 -2.98 15.04
C GLY A 130 -5.03 -3.76 14.02
N GLN A 131 -5.60 -4.00 12.83
CA GLN A 131 -4.89 -4.68 11.73
C GLN A 131 -3.67 -3.91 11.24
N ARG A 132 -3.77 -2.58 11.05
CA ARG A 132 -2.63 -1.76 10.62
C ARG A 132 -1.51 -1.73 11.66
N ASN A 133 -1.84 -1.67 12.94
CA ASN A 133 -0.85 -1.70 14.02
C ASN A 133 -0.19 -3.08 14.12
N GLU A 134 -0.96 -4.16 13.97
CA GLU A 134 -0.42 -5.52 13.96
C GLU A 134 0.49 -5.76 12.73
N GLU A 135 0.08 -5.32 11.54
CA GLU A 135 0.90 -5.40 10.33
C GLU A 135 2.21 -4.61 10.47
N HIS A 136 2.18 -3.40 11.03
CA HIS A 136 3.40 -2.62 11.28
C HIS A 136 4.28 -3.26 12.36
N ALA A 137 3.71 -3.77 13.45
CA ALA A 137 4.48 -4.51 14.45
C ALA A 137 5.12 -5.79 13.85
N ASN A 138 4.42 -6.46 12.94
CA ASN A 138 4.97 -7.59 12.19
C ASN A 138 6.09 -7.16 11.24
N LEU A 139 5.95 -5.99 10.59
CA LEU A 139 6.99 -5.41 9.74
C LEU A 139 8.27 -5.13 10.54
N ASP A 140 8.15 -4.50 11.71
CA ASP A 140 9.27 -4.20 12.59
C ASP A 140 9.99 -5.47 13.04
N LYS A 141 9.23 -6.48 13.52
CA LYS A 141 9.79 -7.79 13.89
C LYS A 141 10.52 -8.47 12.72
N LYS A 142 9.94 -8.45 11.51
CA LYS A 142 10.60 -9.04 10.32
C LYS A 142 11.88 -8.29 9.97
N ASN A 143 11.89 -6.96 10.04
CA ASN A 143 13.09 -6.16 9.82
C ASN A 143 14.17 -6.43 10.87
N GLU A 144 13.80 -6.56 12.15
CA GLU A 144 14.75 -6.93 13.21
C GLU A 144 15.40 -8.30 12.95
N ILE A 145 14.61 -9.29 12.52
CA ILE A 145 15.13 -10.62 12.17
C ILE A 145 16.07 -10.53 10.96
N ILE A 146 15.72 -9.74 9.95
CA ILE A 146 16.57 -9.49 8.78
C ILE A 146 17.90 -8.84 9.19
N GLU A 147 17.88 -7.87 10.11
CA GLU A 147 19.11 -7.25 10.62
C GLU A 147 19.95 -8.25 11.44
N LYS A 148 19.33 -9.10 12.26
CA LYS A 148 20.04 -10.21 12.93
C LYS A 148 20.69 -11.17 11.92
N LEU A 149 19.98 -11.51 10.84
CA LEU A 149 20.52 -12.33 9.75
C LEU A 149 21.69 -11.64 9.05
N LYS A 150 21.62 -10.34 8.76
CA LYS A 150 22.73 -9.59 8.13
C LYS A 150 23.98 -9.53 9.00
N ASN A 151 23.81 -9.52 10.32
CA ASN A 151 24.91 -9.44 11.29
C ASN A 151 25.49 -10.81 11.66
N LEU A 152 24.84 -11.91 11.28
CA LEU A 152 25.36 -13.26 11.46
C LEU A 152 26.54 -13.50 10.51
N THR A 153 27.71 -13.78 11.07
CA THR A 153 28.91 -14.14 10.31
C THR A 153 29.50 -15.44 10.83
N ALA A 154 30.26 -16.13 9.99
CA ALA A 154 30.95 -17.38 10.38
C ALA A 154 32.00 -17.21 11.48
N GLU A 155 32.33 -15.97 11.86
CA GLU A 155 33.29 -15.61 12.89
C GLU A 155 32.62 -15.27 14.23
N THR A 156 31.31 -14.97 14.22
CA THR A 156 30.58 -14.48 15.41
C THR A 156 29.85 -15.58 16.18
N CYS A 157 29.70 -16.79 15.63
CA CYS A 157 29.01 -17.90 16.30
C CYS A 157 29.59 -19.27 15.91
N ASP A 158 29.80 -20.15 16.89
CA ASP A 158 30.27 -21.54 16.66
C ASP A 158 29.26 -22.40 15.89
N ASN A 159 27.97 -22.03 15.88
CA ASN A 159 26.90 -22.77 15.22
C ASN A 159 25.92 -21.86 14.45
N VAL A 160 26.46 -21.06 13.53
CA VAL A 160 25.69 -20.17 12.63
C VAL A 160 24.49 -20.87 11.99
N GLN A 161 24.62 -22.14 11.61
CA GLN A 161 23.54 -22.89 10.95
C GLN A 161 22.31 -23.05 11.86
N LYS A 162 22.50 -23.27 13.17
CA LYS A 162 21.41 -23.39 14.13
C LYS A 162 20.73 -22.05 14.39
N GLU A 163 21.51 -20.97 14.49
CA GLU A 163 20.96 -19.62 14.66
C GLU A 163 20.19 -19.14 13.41
N VAL A 164 20.68 -19.45 12.20
CA VAL A 164 19.94 -19.19 10.97
C VAL A 164 18.62 -19.95 10.96
N GLN A 165 18.61 -21.24 11.32
CA GLN A 165 17.38 -22.03 11.38
C GLN A 165 16.36 -21.42 12.35
N LYS A 166 16.80 -21.01 13.54
CA LYS A 166 15.96 -20.35 14.53
C LYS A 166 15.36 -19.04 13.99
N LEU A 167 16.17 -18.18 13.37
CA LEU A 167 15.69 -16.92 12.81
C LEU A 167 14.73 -17.11 11.63
N VAL A 168 14.91 -18.16 10.83
CA VAL A 168 13.97 -18.54 9.76
C VAL A 168 12.62 -18.96 10.35
N GLU A 169 12.63 -19.76 11.41
CA GLU A 169 11.41 -20.17 12.12
C GLU A 169 10.69 -18.97 12.73
N GLU A 170 11.43 -18.06 13.40
CA GLU A 170 10.90 -16.81 13.93
C GLU A 170 10.29 -15.94 12.81
N TYR A 171 10.97 -15.79 11.67
CA TYR A 171 10.49 -14.99 10.54
C TYR A 171 9.19 -15.54 9.94
N ASN A 172 9.10 -16.87 9.80
CA ASN A 172 7.92 -17.55 9.27
C ASN A 172 6.74 -17.54 10.23
N ALA A 173 7.00 -17.50 11.54
CA ALA A 173 5.97 -17.37 12.57
C ALA A 173 5.37 -15.96 12.64
N VAL A 174 6.09 -14.93 12.18
CA VAL A 174 5.56 -13.56 12.11
C VAL A 174 4.53 -13.46 10.98
N GLY A 175 3.36 -12.90 11.32
CA GLY A 175 2.22 -12.74 10.42
C GLY A 175 2.45 -11.79 9.23
N HIS A 176 1.35 -11.31 8.66
CA HIS A 176 1.39 -10.47 7.47
C HIS A 176 1.94 -9.07 7.79
N VAL A 177 2.60 -8.49 6.78
CA VAL A 177 3.13 -7.11 6.79
C VAL A 177 2.30 -6.25 5.83
N PRO A 178 2.39 -4.91 5.91
CA PRO A 178 1.66 -4.04 5.01
C PRO A 178 1.94 -4.40 3.56
N TYR A 179 0.88 -4.52 2.76
CA TYR A 179 0.99 -5.00 1.37
C TYR A 179 2.05 -4.26 0.54
N LYS A 180 2.20 -2.95 0.76
CA LYS A 180 3.19 -2.11 0.06
C LYS A 180 4.64 -2.47 0.39
N GLU A 181 4.93 -2.96 1.59
CA GLU A 181 6.29 -3.29 2.05
C GLU A 181 6.61 -4.79 1.89
N LYS A 182 5.60 -5.63 1.63
CA LYS A 182 5.73 -7.10 1.56
C LYS A 182 6.85 -7.56 0.63
N ASP A 183 6.90 -7.04 -0.59
CA ASP A 183 7.89 -7.47 -1.59
C ASP A 183 9.31 -7.04 -1.19
N LYS A 184 9.47 -5.82 -0.67
CA LYS A 184 10.75 -5.30 -0.19
C LYS A 184 11.30 -6.10 1.01
N VAL A 185 10.45 -6.45 1.97
CA VAL A 185 10.84 -7.27 3.13
C VAL A 185 11.26 -8.67 2.68
N TYR A 186 10.52 -9.25 1.73
CA TYR A 186 10.86 -10.56 1.16
C TYR A 186 12.22 -10.55 0.47
N GLU A 187 12.48 -9.57 -0.41
CA GLU A 187 13.77 -9.42 -1.10
C GLU A 187 14.92 -9.23 -0.11
N ALA A 188 14.74 -8.37 0.91
CA ALA A 188 15.76 -8.11 1.92
C ALA A 188 16.08 -9.36 2.76
N TYR A 189 15.06 -10.15 3.11
CA TYR A 189 15.22 -11.42 3.81
C TYR A 189 16.02 -12.45 3.01
N HIS A 190 15.65 -12.65 1.74
CA HIS A 190 16.38 -13.59 0.87
C HIS A 190 17.81 -13.17 0.63
N ALA A 191 18.06 -11.87 0.40
CA ALA A 191 19.41 -11.35 0.25
C ALA A 191 20.27 -11.56 1.52
N ALA A 192 19.68 -11.42 2.71
CA ALA A 192 20.36 -11.68 3.97
C ALA A 192 20.71 -13.17 4.13
N LEU A 193 19.76 -14.07 3.84
CA LEU A 193 20.01 -15.52 3.87
C LEU A 193 21.09 -15.95 2.87
N ASP A 194 21.00 -15.49 1.62
CA ASP A 194 21.96 -15.82 0.57
C ASP A 194 23.38 -15.41 0.96
N ARG A 195 23.52 -14.21 1.57
CA ARG A 195 24.78 -13.75 2.12
C ARG A 195 25.31 -14.68 3.20
N VAL A 196 24.50 -15.03 4.21
CA VAL A 196 24.93 -15.89 5.32
C VAL A 196 25.34 -17.27 4.83
N TYR A 197 24.57 -17.87 3.91
CA TYR A 197 24.92 -19.17 3.32
C TYR A 197 26.21 -19.11 2.51
N LYS A 198 26.44 -18.03 1.76
CA LYS A 198 27.69 -17.80 1.04
C LYS A 198 28.87 -17.69 1.99
N ASP A 199 28.75 -16.90 3.05
CA ASP A 199 29.81 -16.71 4.06
C ASP A 199 30.12 -18.03 4.79
N LEU A 200 29.09 -18.81 5.12
CA LEU A 200 29.24 -20.13 5.73
C LEU A 200 29.97 -21.09 4.78
N ASN A 201 29.60 -21.12 3.50
CA ASN A 201 30.24 -21.96 2.50
C ASN A 201 31.72 -21.61 2.29
N VAL A 202 32.04 -20.30 2.22
CA VAL A 202 33.42 -19.81 2.14
C VAL A 202 34.21 -20.18 3.39
N SER A 203 33.63 -20.04 4.58
CA SER A 203 34.28 -20.42 5.84
C SER A 203 34.58 -21.93 5.91
N VAL A 204 33.63 -22.77 5.50
CA VAL A 204 33.82 -24.22 5.40
C VAL A 204 34.91 -24.57 4.38
N ALA A 205 34.90 -23.94 3.21
CA ALA A 205 35.94 -24.12 2.19
C ALA A 205 37.33 -23.71 2.71
N ARG A 206 37.43 -22.57 3.40
CA ARG A 206 38.68 -22.09 4.03
C ARG A 206 39.20 -23.08 5.08
N LYS A 207 38.33 -23.59 5.96
CA LYS A 207 38.69 -24.62 6.96
C LYS A 207 39.18 -25.91 6.28
N ARG A 208 38.48 -26.38 5.23
CA ARG A 208 38.90 -27.56 4.45
C ARG A 208 40.26 -27.36 3.79
N LEU A 209 40.51 -26.19 3.21
CA LEU A 209 41.79 -25.85 2.59
C LEU A 209 42.91 -25.76 3.63
N SER A 210 42.66 -25.17 4.81
CA SER A 210 43.64 -25.13 5.91
C SER A 210 44.00 -26.54 6.40
N ASN A 211 43.01 -27.40 6.63
CA ASN A 211 43.22 -28.80 6.99
C ASN A 211 44.00 -29.56 5.90
N PHE A 212 43.72 -29.26 4.63
CA PHE A 212 44.48 -29.81 3.50
C PHE A 212 45.93 -29.35 3.51
N LYS A 213 46.21 -28.04 3.68
CA LYS A 213 47.57 -27.51 3.79
C LYS A 213 48.35 -28.13 4.95
N ASN A 214 47.70 -28.40 6.08
CA ASN A 214 48.34 -29.10 7.20
C ASN A 214 48.70 -30.55 6.84
N LYS A 215 47.81 -31.27 6.15
CA LYS A 215 48.11 -32.62 5.64
C LYS A 215 49.20 -32.61 4.58
N LEU A 216 49.22 -31.57 3.74
CA LEU A 216 50.19 -31.39 2.66
C LEU A 216 51.63 -31.35 3.19
N LYS A 217 51.86 -30.73 4.36
CA LYS A 217 53.18 -30.74 5.02
C LYS A 217 53.69 -32.16 5.27
N ASN A 218 52.84 -33.04 5.78
CA ASN A 218 53.20 -34.44 6.02
C ASN A 218 53.44 -35.21 4.70
N VAL A 219 52.74 -34.87 3.62
CA VAL A 219 52.96 -35.47 2.30
C VAL A 219 54.26 -34.97 1.68
N ALA A 220 54.62 -33.71 1.91
CA ALA A 220 55.88 -33.14 1.43
C ALA A 220 57.10 -33.83 2.07
N GLU A 221 57.01 -34.24 3.35
CA GLU A 221 58.05 -35.01 4.03
C GLU A 221 58.29 -36.40 3.39
N GLN A 222 57.32 -36.94 2.64
CA GLN A 222 57.45 -38.21 1.93
C GLN A 222 58.15 -38.07 0.56
N GLY A 223 58.53 -36.85 0.16
CA GLY A 223 59.31 -36.55 -1.05
C GLY A 223 58.48 -36.11 -2.26
N GLY A 224 59.14 -35.57 -3.29
CA GLY A 224 58.50 -34.92 -4.45
C GLY A 224 57.56 -35.81 -5.25
N SER A 225 57.81 -37.13 -5.32
CA SER A 225 56.91 -38.07 -5.99
C SER A 225 55.54 -38.17 -5.31
N ALA A 226 55.47 -38.01 -3.98
CA ALA A 226 54.21 -38.04 -3.24
C ALA A 226 53.34 -36.81 -3.52
N LEU A 227 53.95 -35.63 -3.64
CA LEU A 227 53.27 -34.37 -4.00
C LEU A 227 52.73 -34.42 -5.43
N ASP A 228 53.50 -34.93 -6.39
CA ASP A 228 53.06 -35.07 -7.78
C ASP A 228 51.91 -36.07 -7.92
N ASN A 229 51.94 -37.18 -7.19
CA ASN A 229 50.85 -38.14 -7.17
C ASN A 229 49.55 -37.54 -6.63
N GLU A 230 49.64 -36.76 -5.54
CA GLU A 230 48.49 -36.08 -4.95
C GLU A 230 47.95 -34.98 -5.88
N ARG A 231 48.84 -34.22 -6.53
CA ARG A 231 48.47 -33.25 -7.56
C ARG A 231 47.72 -33.90 -8.71
N ASN A 232 48.25 -34.99 -9.25
CA ASN A 232 47.64 -35.72 -10.36
C ASN A 232 46.27 -36.30 -9.97
N ARG A 233 46.11 -36.75 -8.72
CA ARG A 233 44.82 -37.19 -8.17
C ARG A 233 43.80 -36.05 -8.18
N LEU A 234 44.17 -34.87 -7.66
CA LEU A 234 43.30 -33.70 -7.62
C LEU A 234 42.95 -33.18 -9.02
N VAL A 235 43.91 -33.18 -9.97
CA VAL A 235 43.66 -32.79 -11.36
C VAL A 235 42.62 -33.71 -12.02
N ARG A 236 42.72 -35.02 -11.82
CA ARG A 236 41.71 -35.97 -12.34
C ARG A 236 40.33 -35.73 -11.73
N GLN A 237 40.27 -35.44 -10.43
CA GLN A 237 39.01 -35.08 -9.76
C GLN A 237 38.42 -33.77 -10.30
N PHE A 238 39.27 -32.76 -10.54
CA PHE A 238 38.86 -31.50 -11.14
C PHE A 238 38.24 -31.69 -12.53
N GLU A 239 38.91 -32.44 -13.42
CA GLU A 239 38.40 -32.71 -14.77
C GLU A 239 37.09 -33.52 -14.73
N THR A 240 36.95 -34.45 -13.77
CA THR A 240 35.69 -35.19 -13.58
C THR A 240 34.55 -34.25 -13.19
N LEU A 241 34.76 -33.38 -12.20
CA LEU A 241 33.75 -32.40 -11.77
C LEU A 241 33.41 -31.42 -12.88
N LYS A 242 34.41 -30.97 -13.65
CA LYS A 242 34.22 -30.07 -14.79
C LYS A 242 33.33 -30.69 -15.87
N SER A 243 33.57 -31.95 -16.22
CA SER A 243 32.72 -32.69 -17.16
C SER A 243 31.29 -32.86 -16.63
N GLU A 244 31.14 -33.10 -15.32
CA GLU A 244 29.84 -33.23 -14.68
C GLU A 244 29.07 -31.90 -14.71
N VAL A 245 29.71 -30.77 -14.34
CA VAL A 245 29.13 -29.42 -14.46
C VAL A 245 28.67 -29.13 -15.88
N GLN A 246 29.51 -29.41 -16.89
CA GLN A 246 29.16 -29.20 -18.29
C GLN A 246 27.92 -29.99 -18.70
N THR A 247 27.80 -31.23 -18.24
CA THR A 247 26.63 -32.08 -18.53
C THR A 247 25.36 -31.50 -17.91
N TYR A 248 25.43 -31.06 -16.65
CA TYR A 248 24.27 -30.42 -16.01
C TYR A 248 23.91 -29.07 -16.64
N GLU A 249 24.88 -28.24 -17.02
CA GLU A 249 24.63 -26.96 -17.70
C GLU A 249 24.00 -27.15 -19.09
N ASN A 250 24.48 -28.13 -19.85
CA ASN A 250 23.87 -28.49 -21.12
C ASN A 250 22.41 -28.94 -20.91
N ASN A 251 22.17 -29.83 -19.94
CA ASN A 251 20.82 -30.31 -19.60
C ASN A 251 19.90 -29.16 -19.14
N LEU A 252 20.40 -28.22 -18.33
CA LEU A 252 19.67 -27.01 -17.94
C LEU A 252 19.33 -26.13 -19.14
N GLY A 253 20.27 -25.98 -20.09
CA GLY A 253 20.03 -25.27 -21.36
C GLY A 253 18.87 -25.85 -22.15
N PHE A 254 18.74 -27.18 -22.21
CA PHE A 254 17.61 -27.86 -22.86
C PHE A 254 16.28 -27.68 -22.10
N LEU A 255 16.31 -27.72 -20.76
CA LEU A 255 15.11 -27.61 -19.92
C LEU A 255 14.55 -26.19 -19.84
N ASN A 256 15.40 -25.15 -19.90
CA ASN A 256 14.99 -23.74 -19.86
C ASN A 256 14.21 -23.32 -21.12
N VAL A 257 14.49 -23.93 -22.28
CA VAL A 257 13.77 -23.66 -23.53
C VAL A 257 12.35 -24.24 -23.52
N SER A 258 12.04 -25.21 -22.64
CA SER A 258 10.82 -26.03 -22.74
C SER A 258 9.74 -25.77 -21.68
N SER A 259 9.99 -24.97 -20.62
CA SER A 259 8.98 -24.81 -19.54
C SER A 259 8.65 -23.35 -19.19
N LYS A 260 7.40 -22.94 -19.44
CA LYS A 260 6.80 -21.72 -18.87
C LYS A 260 6.20 -21.94 -17.48
N LYS A 261 6.17 -23.17 -16.96
CA LYS A 261 5.65 -23.52 -15.62
C LYS A 261 6.32 -24.79 -15.09
N GLY A 262 7.34 -24.65 -14.24
CA GLY A 262 8.01 -25.77 -13.59
C GLY A 262 9.30 -25.41 -12.85
N ASN A 263 9.26 -24.44 -11.94
CA ASN A 263 10.47 -23.87 -11.34
C ASN A 263 11.26 -24.85 -10.42
N SER A 264 10.60 -25.83 -9.78
CA SER A 264 11.24 -26.65 -8.72
C SER A 264 12.40 -27.54 -9.20
N LEU A 265 12.27 -28.22 -10.34
CA LEU A 265 13.33 -29.11 -10.85
C LEU A 265 14.54 -28.31 -11.34
N ILE A 266 14.28 -27.18 -12.00
CA ILE A 266 15.32 -26.26 -12.48
C ILE A 266 16.07 -25.68 -11.29
N ASP A 267 15.38 -25.28 -10.22
CA ASP A 267 15.98 -24.77 -8.99
C ASP A 267 16.86 -25.82 -8.29
N GLU A 268 16.42 -27.09 -8.22
CA GLU A 268 17.23 -28.19 -7.69
C GLU A 268 18.48 -28.45 -8.53
N MET A 269 18.35 -28.47 -9.85
CA MET A 269 19.49 -28.64 -10.77
C MET A 269 20.48 -27.49 -10.67
N ASN A 270 20.00 -26.23 -10.59
CA ASN A 270 20.83 -25.06 -10.37
C ASN A 270 21.61 -25.16 -9.04
N ARG A 271 20.96 -25.58 -7.95
CA ARG A 271 21.63 -25.83 -6.66
C ARG A 271 22.70 -26.91 -6.76
N LYS A 272 22.45 -27.98 -7.52
CA LYS A 272 23.42 -29.06 -7.74
C LYS A 272 24.63 -28.58 -8.54
N VAL A 273 24.41 -27.83 -9.61
CA VAL A 273 25.49 -27.21 -10.41
C VAL A 273 26.34 -26.29 -9.55
N GLN A 274 25.73 -25.45 -8.72
CA GLN A 274 26.48 -24.55 -7.84
C GLN A 274 27.36 -25.31 -6.86
N LYS A 275 26.85 -26.39 -6.22
CA LYS A 275 27.66 -27.24 -5.33
C LYS A 275 28.85 -27.89 -6.05
N LEU A 276 28.66 -28.35 -7.29
CA LEU A 276 29.74 -28.93 -8.10
C LEU A 276 30.81 -27.88 -8.43
N LYS A 277 30.40 -26.65 -8.78
CA LYS A 277 31.32 -25.52 -9.01
C LYS A 277 32.09 -25.13 -7.76
N ASP A 278 31.44 -25.06 -6.60
CA ASP A 278 32.10 -24.74 -5.34
C ASP A 278 33.15 -25.80 -4.96
N ASN A 279 32.84 -27.09 -5.17
CA ASN A 279 33.80 -28.18 -4.97
C ASN A 279 34.97 -28.11 -5.96
N MET A 280 34.68 -27.80 -7.22
CA MET A 280 35.69 -27.65 -8.28
C MET A 280 36.67 -26.52 -7.93
N GLU A 281 36.18 -25.38 -7.43
CA GLU A 281 37.04 -24.27 -6.99
C GLU A 281 37.88 -24.65 -5.75
N LEU A 282 37.32 -25.39 -4.79
CA LEU A 282 38.09 -25.89 -3.65
C LEU A 282 39.26 -26.80 -4.10
N ILE A 283 39.02 -27.73 -5.04
CA ILE A 283 40.07 -28.60 -5.59
C ILE A 283 41.12 -27.77 -6.32
N ARG A 284 40.71 -26.74 -7.06
CA ARG A 284 41.63 -25.83 -7.73
C ARG A 284 42.57 -25.12 -6.74
N GLU A 285 42.03 -24.61 -5.63
CA GLU A 285 42.82 -24.00 -4.56
C GLU A 285 43.75 -25.01 -3.87
N GLN A 286 43.34 -26.27 -3.74
CA GLN A 286 44.22 -27.34 -3.24
C GLN A 286 45.38 -27.63 -4.20
N ILE A 287 45.13 -27.71 -5.51
CA ILE A 287 46.17 -27.89 -6.54
C ILE A 287 47.15 -26.72 -6.48
N LYS A 288 46.67 -25.47 -6.41
CA LYS A 288 47.53 -24.29 -6.26
C LYS A 288 48.40 -24.36 -5.00
N ALA A 289 47.86 -24.87 -3.89
CA ALA A 289 48.63 -25.03 -2.66
C ALA A 289 49.77 -26.06 -2.82
N ILE A 290 49.54 -27.17 -3.55
CA ILE A 290 50.62 -28.11 -3.91
C ILE A 290 51.66 -27.44 -4.81
N ASP A 291 51.20 -26.72 -5.85
CA ASP A 291 52.09 -26.03 -6.79
C ASP A 291 52.97 -24.98 -6.11
N GLN A 292 52.48 -24.36 -5.04
CA GLN A 292 53.26 -23.44 -4.22
C GLN A 292 54.27 -24.17 -3.34
N GLN A 293 53.89 -25.29 -2.73
CA GLN A 293 54.79 -26.11 -1.92
C GLN A 293 55.92 -26.76 -2.74
N ASN A 294 55.67 -27.13 -4.00
CA ASN A 294 56.68 -27.68 -4.92
C ASN A 294 57.73 -26.64 -5.38
N LYS A 295 57.46 -25.34 -5.17
CA LYS A 295 58.38 -24.24 -5.52
C LYS A 295 59.26 -23.79 -4.36
N GLU A 296 58.89 -24.15 -3.13
CA GLU A 296 59.65 -23.90 -1.90
C GLU A 296 60.69 -25.00 -1.67
#